data_AF-A0A0S8FR75-F1
#
_entry.id   AF-A0A0S8FR75-F1
#
_cell.length_a   1.000
_cell.length_b   1.000
_cell.length_c   1.000
_cell.angle_alpha   90.00
_cell.angle_beta   90.00
_cell.angle_gamma   90.00
#
_symmetry.space_group_name_H-M   'P 1'
#
loop_
_entity.id
_entity.type
_entity.pdbx_description
1 polymer ?
#
loop_
_entity_poly.entity_id
_entity_poly.type
_entity_poly.pdbx_seq_one_letter_code
_entity_poly.pdbx_strand_id
1 'polypeptide(L)'
;MFFELTDLLTCPTCGPKHGLVLLVQEVEDRRVRTGWLGCPNCRNDYPVNDGVADLRLEASATPEVAARFIETDDDELALKVLALLGLNERRAFVLVDERIAHVASALSELAPELEVIAVSSTPVGPGNAGAVSRVLAERPFPLVEFKLPGVAIAPGGNPGLVAAAARRVATGGRLALFDATAEDIEEAKRSGLTILAVESGTAVAERKPDSLPIFS
;
A
#
# COMPACT_ATOMS: atom_id res chain seq x y z
N MET A 1 12.20 1.68 -7.29
CA MET A 1 11.19 2.54 -6.64
C MET A 1 10.93 3.78 -7.48
N PHE A 2 9.70 4.10 -7.83
CA PHE A 2 9.36 5.35 -8.52
C PHE A 2 9.68 6.58 -7.64
N PHE A 3 10.38 7.60 -8.17
CA PHE A 3 10.91 8.67 -7.32
C PHE A 3 9.81 9.53 -6.66
N GLU A 4 8.67 9.69 -7.31
CA GLU A 4 7.51 10.43 -6.79
C GLU A 4 6.84 9.71 -5.62
N LEU A 5 7.13 8.42 -5.41
CA LEU A 5 6.68 7.72 -4.22
C LEU A 5 7.22 8.38 -2.94
N THR A 6 8.37 9.05 -2.99
CA THR A 6 8.94 9.76 -1.84
C THR A 6 7.96 10.78 -1.24
N ASP A 7 7.14 11.44 -2.06
CA ASP A 7 6.14 12.41 -1.57
C ASP A 7 5.00 11.75 -0.79
N LEU A 8 4.86 10.43 -0.90
CA LEU A 8 3.88 9.65 -0.15
C LEU A 8 4.49 8.91 1.05
N LEU A 9 5.80 8.67 1.09
CA LEU A 9 6.42 7.89 2.17
C LEU A 9 6.59 8.73 3.43
N THR A 10 6.31 8.09 4.57
CA THR A 10 6.46 8.69 5.90
C THR A 10 7.41 7.87 6.75
N CYS A 11 8.09 8.52 7.68
CA CYS A 11 9.01 7.85 8.58
C CYS A 11 8.26 6.86 9.46
N PRO A 12 8.62 5.56 9.41
CA PRO A 12 7.98 4.56 10.24
C PRO A 12 8.19 4.85 11.73
N THR A 13 9.31 5.44 12.14
CA THR A 13 9.58 5.80 13.55
C THR A 13 8.77 7.02 14.01
N CYS A 14 8.70 8.08 13.22
CA CYS A 14 8.06 9.35 13.61
C CYS A 14 6.57 9.44 13.24
N GLY A 15 6.07 8.50 12.45
CA GLY A 15 4.67 8.42 12.04
C GLY A 15 4.29 9.35 10.88
N PRO A 16 2.99 9.40 10.54
CA PRO A 16 2.49 9.91 9.26
C PRO A 16 2.66 11.42 9.04
N LYS A 17 3.02 12.18 10.08
CA LYS A 17 3.27 13.63 9.99
C LYS A 17 4.67 13.98 9.47
N HIS A 18 5.56 12.99 9.33
CA HIS A 18 6.95 13.19 8.97
C HIS A 18 7.26 12.46 7.67
N GLY A 19 7.33 13.20 6.56
CA GLY A 19 7.76 12.68 5.26
C GLY A 19 9.24 12.28 5.25
N LEU A 20 9.61 11.42 4.31
CA LEU A 20 11.01 11.05 4.06
C LEU A 20 11.61 11.91 2.94
N VAL A 21 12.92 12.15 3.02
CA VAL A 21 13.69 12.87 2.00
C VAL A 21 14.55 11.85 1.25
N LEU A 22 14.46 11.84 -0.07
CA LEU A 22 15.22 10.92 -0.92
C LEU A 22 16.57 11.51 -1.33
N LEU A 23 17.64 10.76 -1.07
CA LEU A 23 18.97 10.95 -1.62
C LEU A 23 19.24 9.87 -2.67
N VAL A 24 19.24 10.25 -3.95
CA VAL A 24 19.43 9.33 -5.08
C VAL A 24 20.92 9.07 -5.32
N GLN A 25 21.29 7.81 -5.47
CA GLN A 25 22.62 7.41 -5.96
C GLN A 25 22.55 6.91 -7.41
N GLU A 26 21.52 6.14 -7.73
CA GLU A 26 21.30 5.59 -9.07
C GLU A 26 19.81 5.66 -9.43
N VAL A 27 19.51 6.17 -10.62
CA VAL A 27 18.15 6.31 -11.15
C VAL A 27 18.13 5.93 -12.63
N GLU A 28 17.09 5.21 -13.03
CA GLU A 28 16.83 4.81 -14.41
C GLU A 28 15.32 4.87 -14.65
N ASP A 29 14.88 5.48 -15.75
CA ASP A 29 13.46 5.61 -16.11
C ASP A 29 12.55 6.12 -14.99
N ARG A 30 13.00 7.16 -14.26
CA ARG A 30 12.32 7.73 -13.08
C ARG A 30 12.22 6.77 -11.89
N ARG A 31 12.97 5.67 -11.90
CA ARG A 31 13.00 4.69 -10.82
C ARG A 31 14.36 4.72 -10.15
N VAL A 32 14.35 5.00 -8.86
CA VAL A 32 15.52 4.86 -8.00
C VAL A 32 15.88 3.38 -7.95
N ARG A 33 17.10 3.06 -8.39
CA ARG A 33 17.72 1.74 -8.26
C ARG A 33 18.42 1.63 -6.91
N THR A 34 19.22 2.65 -6.59
CA THR A 34 20.03 2.70 -5.37
C THR A 34 19.93 4.10 -4.74
N GLY A 35 19.76 4.17 -3.42
CA GLY A 35 19.68 5.45 -2.70
C GLY A 35 19.31 5.31 -1.23
N TRP A 36 18.96 6.42 -0.61
CA TRP A 36 18.59 6.50 0.81
C TRP A 36 17.36 7.38 1.01
N LEU A 37 16.48 6.99 1.91
CA LEU A 37 15.37 7.78 2.41
C LEU A 37 15.69 8.20 3.85
N GLY A 38 15.90 9.50 4.08
CA GLY A 38 16.23 10.05 5.39
C GLY A 38 15.04 10.75 6.04
N CYS A 39 14.85 10.56 7.35
CA CYS A 39 13.87 11.33 8.12
C CYS A 39 14.52 12.58 8.73
N PRO A 40 14.08 13.81 8.41
CA PRO A 40 14.67 15.03 8.96
C PRO A 40 14.43 15.20 10.47
N ASN A 41 13.46 14.48 11.04
CA ASN A 41 13.13 14.56 12.47
C ASN A 41 14.00 13.63 13.33
N CYS A 42 13.95 12.30 13.10
CA CYS A 42 14.73 11.35 13.89
C CYS A 42 16.11 11.03 13.30
N ARG A 43 16.40 11.46 12.06
CA ARG A 43 17.65 11.19 11.35
C ARG A 43 17.94 9.71 11.07
N ASN A 44 16.90 8.86 11.11
CA ASN A 44 17.03 7.51 10.59
C ASN A 44 17.10 7.56 9.07
N ASP A 45 18.01 6.74 8.52
CA ASP A 45 18.17 6.52 7.10
C ASP A 45 17.70 5.11 6.75
N TYR A 46 16.97 5.01 5.64
CA TYR A 46 16.38 3.78 5.14
C TYR A 46 16.89 3.51 3.72
N PRO A 47 17.55 2.38 3.45
CA PRO A 47 18.16 2.16 2.15
C PRO A 47 17.11 1.84 1.08
N VAL A 48 17.43 2.24 -0.16
CA VAL A 48 16.77 1.75 -1.38
C VAL A 48 17.79 0.89 -2.10
N ASN A 49 17.55 -0.42 -2.19
CA ASN A 49 18.42 -1.38 -2.88
C ASN A 49 17.63 -2.12 -3.95
N ASP A 50 18.17 -2.22 -5.17
CA ASP A 50 17.48 -2.81 -6.32
C ASP A 50 16.05 -2.29 -6.50
N GLY A 51 15.85 -1.00 -6.18
CA GLY A 51 14.56 -0.32 -6.20
C GLY A 51 13.55 -0.72 -5.12
N VAL A 52 13.93 -1.52 -4.13
CA VAL A 52 13.14 -1.80 -2.92
C VAL A 52 13.50 -0.80 -1.84
N ALA A 53 12.50 -0.08 -1.31
CA ALA A 53 12.69 0.77 -0.13
C ALA A 53 12.54 -0.05 1.15
N ASP A 54 13.60 -0.19 1.95
CA ASP A 54 13.55 -0.94 3.21
C ASP A 54 13.33 -0.01 4.41
N LEU A 55 12.07 0.13 4.82
CA LEU A 55 11.64 0.96 5.94
C LEU A 55 11.49 0.17 7.25
N ARG A 56 12.03 -1.05 7.33
CA ARG A 56 12.07 -1.82 8.58
C ARG A 56 13.09 -1.21 9.53
N LEU A 57 12.85 -1.31 10.83
CA LEU A 57 13.77 -0.79 11.84
C LEU A 57 14.86 -1.81 12.17
N GLU A 58 14.50 -3.09 12.14
CA GLU A 58 15.38 -4.22 12.34
C GLU A 58 15.37 -5.10 11.08
N ALA A 59 16.33 -4.89 10.17
CA ALA A 59 16.39 -5.57 8.86
C ALA A 59 16.46 -7.11 8.95
N SER A 60 16.74 -7.67 10.13
CA SER A 60 17.06 -9.08 10.37
C SER A 60 16.03 -9.85 11.21
N ALA A 61 14.86 -9.29 11.53
CA ALA A 61 13.81 -10.10 12.14
C ALA A 61 13.32 -11.14 11.13
N THR A 62 13.60 -12.42 11.37
CA THR A 62 13.01 -13.53 10.63
C THR A 62 11.49 -13.36 10.72
N PRO A 63 10.74 -13.38 9.61
CA PRO A 63 9.29 -13.26 9.67
C PRO A 63 8.74 -14.37 10.58
N GLU A 64 8.08 -13.99 11.68
CA GLU A 64 7.57 -14.95 12.68
C GLU A 64 6.53 -15.91 12.09
N VAL A 65 5.83 -15.48 11.04
CA VAL A 65 4.90 -16.31 10.26
C VAL A 65 4.89 -15.76 8.84
N ALA A 66 5.17 -16.61 7.84
CA ALA A 66 4.98 -16.21 6.44
C ALA A 66 3.49 -15.89 6.21
N ALA A 67 3.20 -14.69 5.70
CA ALA A 67 1.84 -14.32 5.35
C ALA A 67 1.25 -15.33 4.36
N ARG A 68 0.06 -15.85 4.64
CA ARG A 68 -0.65 -16.71 3.69
C ARG A 68 -1.21 -15.84 2.57
N PHE A 69 -0.73 -16.00 1.35
CA PHE A 69 -1.27 -15.30 0.19
C PHE A 69 -2.73 -15.70 -0.07
N ILE A 70 -3.43 -14.89 -0.85
CA ILE A 70 -4.74 -15.28 -1.40
C ILE A 70 -4.48 -16.33 -2.47
N GLU A 71 -4.95 -17.55 -2.25
CA GLU A 71 -4.81 -18.65 -3.22
C GLU A 71 -5.82 -18.47 -4.36
N THR A 72 -5.43 -17.74 -5.40
CA THR A 72 -6.17 -17.48 -6.64
C THR A 72 -5.15 -17.24 -7.74
N ASP A 73 -5.56 -17.38 -9.00
CA ASP A 73 -4.73 -17.01 -10.14
C ASP A 73 -4.38 -15.51 -10.10
N ASP A 74 -3.10 -15.17 -10.32
CA ASP A 74 -2.60 -13.79 -10.17
C ASP A 74 -3.34 -12.80 -11.09
N ASP A 75 -3.65 -13.22 -12.32
CA ASP A 75 -4.34 -12.38 -13.31
C ASP A 75 -5.81 -12.18 -12.92
N GLU A 76 -6.47 -13.24 -12.44
CA GLU A 76 -7.85 -13.16 -11.94
C GLU A 76 -7.95 -12.21 -10.75
N LEU A 77 -7.05 -12.34 -9.77
CA LEU A 77 -7.05 -11.48 -8.59
C LEU A 77 -6.70 -10.04 -8.94
N ALA A 78 -5.74 -9.81 -9.85
CA ALA A 78 -5.39 -8.48 -10.34
C ALA A 78 -6.58 -7.79 -11.01
N LEU A 79 -7.29 -8.49 -11.90
CA LEU A 79 -8.49 -7.98 -12.56
C LEU A 79 -9.58 -7.62 -11.53
N LYS A 80 -9.79 -8.49 -10.53
CA LYS A 80 -10.77 -8.26 -9.46
C LYS A 80 -10.40 -7.05 -8.61
N VAL A 81 -9.12 -6.86 -8.26
CA VAL A 81 -8.64 -5.67 -7.55
C VAL A 81 -8.95 -4.40 -8.34
N LEU A 82 -8.60 -4.34 -9.63
CA LEU A 82 -8.86 -3.17 -10.48
C LEU A 82 -10.35 -2.84 -10.56
N ALA A 83 -11.19 -3.86 -10.79
CA ALA A 83 -12.63 -3.70 -10.91
C ALA A 83 -13.27 -3.13 -9.63
N LEU A 84 -12.88 -3.65 -8.46
CA LEU A 84 -13.42 -3.19 -7.18
C LEU A 84 -12.98 -1.76 -6.84
N LEU A 85 -11.72 -1.42 -7.10
CA LEU A 85 -11.21 -0.08 -6.85
C LEU A 85 -11.83 0.98 -7.78
N GLY A 86 -12.42 0.57 -8.92
CA GLY A 86 -13.13 1.46 -9.82
C GLY A 86 -12.26 2.58 -10.37
N LEU A 87 -10.95 2.31 -10.48
CA LEU A 87 -9.98 3.27 -10.99
C LEU A 87 -10.20 3.43 -12.49
N ASN A 88 -10.31 4.67 -12.93
CA ASN A 88 -10.32 5.05 -14.33
C ASN A 88 -8.90 5.37 -14.79
N GLU A 89 -8.68 5.43 -16.10
CA GLU A 89 -7.39 5.64 -16.83
C GLU A 89 -6.63 6.93 -16.46
N ARG A 90 -6.38 7.15 -15.17
CA ARG A 90 -5.69 8.29 -14.60
C ARG A 90 -4.48 7.76 -13.87
N ARG A 91 -3.35 8.46 -14.04
CA ARG A 91 -2.15 8.17 -13.26
C ARG A 91 -2.46 8.28 -11.77
N ALA A 92 -2.29 7.17 -11.06
CA ALA A 92 -2.64 7.05 -9.66
C ALA A 92 -1.76 6.02 -8.96
N PHE A 93 -1.63 6.16 -7.64
CA PHE A 93 -0.97 5.17 -6.80
C PHE A 93 -2.01 4.20 -6.23
N VAL A 94 -1.71 2.91 -6.29
CA VAL A 94 -2.54 1.85 -5.70
C VAL A 94 -1.72 1.09 -4.69
N LEU A 95 -2.22 1.01 -3.45
CA LEU A 95 -1.57 0.24 -2.41
C LEU A 95 -2.12 -1.19 -2.37
N VAL A 96 -1.23 -2.17 -2.30
CA VAL A 96 -1.52 -3.57 -1.96
C VAL A 96 -0.74 -4.00 -0.73
N ASP A 97 -1.39 -4.73 0.18
CA ASP A 97 -0.73 -5.29 1.36
C ASP A 97 0.08 -6.56 1.05
N GLU A 98 0.73 -7.11 2.08
CA GLU A 98 1.63 -8.25 1.96
C GLU A 98 0.98 -9.46 1.31
N ARG A 99 -0.29 -9.73 1.64
CA ARG A 99 -1.02 -10.89 1.15
C ARG A 99 -1.49 -10.74 -0.29
N ILE A 100 -1.49 -9.52 -0.84
CA ILE A 100 -1.84 -9.20 -2.23
C ILE A 100 -0.59 -8.78 -3.05
N ALA A 101 0.55 -8.49 -2.41
CA ALA A 101 1.77 -7.98 -3.05
C ALA A 101 2.37 -8.86 -4.16
N HIS A 102 1.99 -10.14 -4.23
CA HIS A 102 2.39 -11.06 -5.30
C HIS A 102 1.78 -10.68 -6.66
N VAL A 103 0.54 -10.17 -6.70
CA VAL A 103 -0.13 -9.78 -7.96
C VAL A 103 0.26 -8.39 -8.47
N ALA A 104 1.20 -7.71 -7.82
CA ALA A 104 1.57 -6.35 -8.16
C ALA A 104 2.07 -6.22 -9.62
N SER A 105 2.81 -7.22 -10.11
CA SER A 105 3.27 -7.23 -11.51
C SER A 105 2.11 -7.31 -12.48
N ALA A 106 1.19 -8.28 -12.28
CA ALA A 106 -0.01 -8.44 -13.10
C ALA A 106 -0.89 -7.18 -13.10
N LEU A 107 -1.06 -6.54 -11.94
CA LEU A 107 -1.74 -5.25 -11.84
C LEU A 107 -1.10 -4.16 -12.70
N SER A 108 0.24 -4.07 -12.68
CA SER A 108 0.98 -3.07 -13.45
C SER A 108 0.95 -3.33 -14.96
N GLU A 109 0.76 -4.58 -15.38
CA GLU A 109 0.62 -4.96 -16.78
C GLU A 109 -0.80 -4.68 -17.31
N LEU A 110 -1.82 -4.97 -16.50
CA LEU A 110 -3.22 -4.71 -16.84
C LEU A 110 -3.58 -3.22 -16.84
N ALA A 111 -2.94 -2.42 -15.99
CA ALA A 111 -3.19 -0.99 -15.85
C ALA A 111 -1.86 -0.19 -15.78
N PRO A 112 -1.15 -0.01 -16.90
CA PRO A 112 0.18 0.62 -16.95
C PRO A 112 0.21 2.09 -16.51
N GLU A 113 -0.93 2.75 -16.44
CA GLU A 113 -1.07 4.11 -15.91
C GLU A 113 -0.99 4.17 -14.38
N LEU A 114 -1.17 3.05 -13.67
CA LEU A 114 -1.11 2.97 -12.23
C LEU A 114 0.32 2.67 -11.75
N GLU A 115 0.72 3.29 -10.65
CA GLU A 115 1.90 2.86 -9.89
C GLU A 115 1.43 2.03 -8.70
N VAL A 116 1.79 0.75 -8.69
CA VAL A 116 1.43 -0.18 -7.62
C VAL A 116 2.46 -0.09 -6.49
N ILE A 117 2.03 0.32 -5.31
CA ILE A 117 2.81 0.31 -4.07
C ILE A 117 2.55 -1.03 -3.38
N ALA A 118 3.52 -1.93 -3.44
CA ALA A 118 3.44 -3.24 -2.77
C ALA A 118 4.18 -3.18 -1.44
N VAL A 119 3.45 -3.26 -0.33
CA VAL A 119 4.01 -3.20 1.03
C VAL A 119 4.03 -4.59 1.64
N SER A 120 5.19 -5.05 2.08
CA SER A 120 5.36 -6.35 2.74
C SER A 120 6.38 -6.28 3.87
N SER A 121 6.31 -7.19 4.84
CA SER A 121 7.36 -7.33 5.86
C SER A 121 8.59 -8.10 5.35
N THR A 122 8.40 -8.87 4.27
CA THR A 122 9.40 -9.74 3.64
C THR A 122 9.65 -9.36 2.19
N PRO A 123 10.87 -9.55 1.66
CA PRO A 123 11.14 -9.36 0.24
C PRO A 123 10.31 -10.31 -0.62
N VAL A 124 9.49 -9.76 -1.52
CA VAL A 124 8.68 -10.51 -2.49
C VAL A 124 9.06 -10.03 -3.89
N GLY A 125 9.55 -10.94 -4.74
CA GLY A 125 9.86 -10.66 -6.14
C GLY A 125 10.98 -9.63 -6.37
N PRO A 126 11.30 -9.32 -7.64
CA PRO A 126 12.29 -8.30 -7.97
C PRO A 126 11.77 -6.90 -7.61
N GLY A 127 12.65 -6.02 -7.13
CA GLY A 127 12.31 -4.66 -6.71
C GLY A 127 11.93 -3.69 -7.82
N ASN A 128 12.24 -4.03 -9.08
CA ASN A 128 11.95 -3.23 -10.26
C ASN A 128 11.41 -4.10 -11.39
N ALA A 129 10.11 -4.40 -11.36
CA ALA A 129 9.38 -4.98 -12.48
C ALA A 129 8.14 -4.12 -12.74
N GLY A 130 7.90 -3.74 -14.01
CA GLY A 130 6.73 -2.94 -14.40
C GLY A 130 6.59 -1.62 -13.63
N ALA A 131 5.36 -1.13 -13.45
CA ALA A 131 5.04 0.04 -12.62
C ALA A 131 4.79 -0.35 -11.15
N VAL A 132 5.69 -1.17 -10.56
CA VAL A 132 5.62 -1.61 -9.16
C VAL A 132 6.72 -0.99 -8.31
N SER A 133 6.35 -0.30 -7.22
CA SER A 133 7.26 0.15 -6.17
C SER A 133 7.10 -0.70 -4.92
N ARG A 134 8.15 -1.45 -4.56
CA ARG A 134 8.16 -2.33 -3.39
C ARG A 134 8.70 -1.60 -2.16
N VAL A 135 8.00 -1.76 -1.04
CA VAL A 135 8.35 -1.16 0.25
C VAL A 135 8.33 -2.23 1.33
N LEU A 136 9.46 -2.44 2.00
CA LEU A 136 9.53 -3.31 3.17
C LEU A 136 9.19 -2.53 4.43
N ALA A 137 8.27 -3.03 5.24
CA ALA A 137 7.86 -2.36 6.47
C ALA A 137 7.36 -3.37 7.52
N GLU A 138 7.74 -3.15 8.78
CA GLU A 138 7.24 -3.94 9.93
C GLU A 138 5.83 -3.53 10.35
N ARG A 139 5.51 -2.23 10.19
CA ARG A 139 4.20 -1.67 10.53
C ARG A 139 3.40 -1.37 9.27
N PRO A 140 2.06 -1.56 9.29
CA PRO A 140 1.23 -1.28 8.13
C PRO A 140 1.34 0.16 7.64
N PHE A 141 1.71 0.28 6.37
CA PHE A 141 1.65 1.44 5.49
C PHE A 141 2.34 2.72 6.02
N PRO A 142 3.70 2.80 5.91
CA PRO A 142 4.46 4.02 6.15
C PRO A 142 4.24 5.05 5.02
N LEU A 143 2.98 5.43 4.81
CA LEU A 143 2.52 6.34 3.77
C LEU A 143 1.76 7.51 4.40
N VAL A 144 1.61 8.63 3.70
CA VAL A 144 0.76 9.75 4.13
C VAL A 144 -0.71 9.34 4.23
N GLU A 145 -1.46 10.01 5.10
CA GLU A 145 -2.89 9.73 5.28
C GLU A 145 -3.74 10.39 4.17
N PHE A 146 -4.82 9.74 3.77
CA PHE A 146 -5.89 10.26 2.91
C PHE A 146 -5.46 10.74 1.51
N LYS A 147 -4.52 10.04 0.87
CA LYS A 147 -3.98 10.42 -0.46
C LYS A 147 -4.17 9.39 -1.55
N LEU A 148 -4.49 8.14 -1.22
CA LEU A 148 -4.56 7.06 -2.20
C LEU A 148 -5.99 6.89 -2.73
N PRO A 149 -6.21 6.91 -4.05
CA PRO A 149 -7.52 6.64 -4.63
C PRO A 149 -7.92 5.16 -4.55
N GLY A 150 -6.96 4.25 -4.39
CA GLY A 150 -7.22 2.82 -4.31
C GLY A 150 -6.29 2.10 -3.32
N VAL A 151 -6.88 1.28 -2.46
CA VAL A 151 -6.16 0.42 -1.51
C VAL A 151 -6.80 -0.96 -1.53
N ALA A 152 -6.02 -2.02 -1.70
CA ALA A 152 -6.49 -3.40 -1.61
C ALA A 152 -5.70 -4.13 -0.51
N ILE A 153 -6.40 -4.79 0.41
CA ILE A 153 -5.80 -5.55 1.50
C ILE A 153 -6.52 -6.87 1.72
N ALA A 154 -5.86 -7.84 2.35
CA ALA A 154 -6.47 -9.08 2.78
C ALA A 154 -6.41 -9.25 4.31
N PRO A 155 -7.32 -8.64 5.08
CA PRO A 155 -7.18 -8.54 6.54
C PRO A 155 -7.23 -9.88 7.29
N GLY A 156 -7.98 -10.89 6.83
CA GLY A 156 -8.02 -12.20 7.50
C GLY A 156 -8.44 -12.14 8.97
N GLY A 157 -9.31 -11.20 9.36
CA GLY A 157 -9.68 -10.96 10.76
C GLY A 157 -8.72 -10.05 11.52
N ASN A 158 -8.06 -9.11 10.84
CA ASN A 158 -7.21 -8.09 11.46
C ASN A 158 -7.81 -6.68 11.29
N PRO A 159 -8.69 -6.24 12.21
CA PRO A 159 -9.27 -4.90 12.20
C PRO A 159 -8.21 -3.79 12.24
N GLY A 160 -7.08 -4.03 12.91
CA GLY A 160 -5.97 -3.07 12.95
C GLY A 160 -5.39 -2.77 11.57
N LEU A 161 -5.29 -3.78 10.70
CA LEU A 161 -4.87 -3.61 9.31
C LEU A 161 -5.91 -2.82 8.51
N VAL A 162 -7.21 -3.10 8.71
CA VAL A 162 -8.30 -2.35 8.08
C VAL A 162 -8.25 -0.88 8.46
N ALA A 163 -8.09 -0.55 9.74
CA ALA A 163 -7.99 0.82 10.22
C ALA A 163 -6.78 1.55 9.63
N ALA A 164 -5.62 0.87 9.54
CA ALA A 164 -4.41 1.42 8.92
C ALA A 164 -4.62 1.71 7.42
N ALA A 165 -5.19 0.76 6.67
CA ALA A 165 -5.50 0.88 5.25
C ALA A 165 -6.52 2.00 4.99
N ALA A 166 -7.61 2.03 5.75
CA ALA A 166 -8.68 3.02 5.62
C ALA A 166 -8.16 4.46 5.76
N ARG A 167 -7.15 4.70 6.60
CA ARG A 167 -6.51 6.01 6.75
C ARG A 167 -5.65 6.41 5.55
N ARG A 168 -5.31 5.51 4.62
CA ARG A 168 -4.59 5.88 3.39
C ARG A 168 -5.54 6.28 2.26
N VAL A 169 -6.81 5.85 2.34
CA VAL A 169 -7.84 6.09 1.32
C VAL A 169 -8.22 7.57 1.29
N ALA A 170 -8.04 8.21 0.14
CA ALA A 170 -8.46 9.58 -0.13
C ALA A 170 -9.99 9.69 -0.23
N THR A 171 -10.51 10.90 -0.12
CA THR A 171 -11.91 11.18 -0.48
C THR A 171 -12.22 10.74 -1.92
N GLY A 172 -13.34 10.04 -2.10
CA GLY A 172 -13.74 9.41 -3.37
C GLY A 172 -12.95 8.15 -3.72
N GLY A 173 -11.94 7.80 -2.92
CA GLY A 173 -11.16 6.59 -3.07
C GLY A 173 -11.84 5.37 -2.46
N ARG A 174 -11.36 4.19 -2.83
CA ARG A 174 -11.92 2.90 -2.41
C ARG A 174 -10.92 2.02 -1.67
N LEU A 175 -11.45 1.24 -0.73
CA LEU A 175 -10.80 0.14 -0.04
C LEU A 175 -11.45 -1.17 -0.49
N ALA A 176 -10.67 -2.04 -1.14
CA ALA A 176 -11.06 -3.41 -1.41
C ALA A 176 -10.49 -4.32 -0.31
N LEU A 177 -11.35 -5.13 0.28
CA LEU A 177 -11.03 -6.11 1.31
C LEU A 177 -11.22 -7.51 0.73
N PHE A 178 -10.22 -8.36 0.85
CA PHE A 178 -10.25 -9.77 0.47
C PHE A 178 -10.07 -10.65 1.71
N ASP A 179 -10.64 -11.85 1.75
CA ASP A 179 -10.58 -12.69 2.97
C ASP A 179 -10.99 -11.91 4.24
N ALA A 180 -12.04 -11.10 4.11
CA ALA A 180 -12.54 -10.21 5.14
C ALA A 180 -13.61 -10.89 6.00
N THR A 181 -13.47 -10.75 7.31
CA THR A 181 -14.47 -11.16 8.28
C THR A 181 -15.54 -10.09 8.47
N ALA A 182 -16.63 -10.42 9.17
CA ALA A 182 -17.63 -9.43 9.56
C ALA A 182 -17.03 -8.32 10.44
N GLU A 183 -16.03 -8.64 11.27
CA GLU A 183 -15.36 -7.66 12.13
C GLU A 183 -14.54 -6.66 11.30
N ASP A 184 -13.85 -7.13 10.26
CA ASP A 184 -13.10 -6.28 9.33
C ASP A 184 -14.03 -5.29 8.61
N ILE A 185 -15.22 -5.73 8.19
CA ILE A 185 -16.22 -4.89 7.53
C ILE A 185 -16.76 -3.83 8.50
N GLU A 186 -17.03 -4.21 9.76
CA GLU A 186 -17.45 -3.24 10.78
C GLU A 186 -16.35 -2.23 11.08
N GLU A 187 -15.09 -2.64 11.09
CA GLU A 187 -13.96 -1.72 11.28
C GLU A 187 -13.81 -0.73 10.12
N ALA A 188 -14.03 -1.15 8.88
CA ALA A 188 -14.07 -0.24 7.74
C ALA A 188 -15.13 0.85 7.92
N LYS A 189 -16.32 0.50 8.44
CA LYS A 189 -17.38 1.47 8.77
C LYS A 189 -16.96 2.42 9.89
N ARG A 190 -16.39 1.90 10.98
CA ARG A 190 -15.88 2.72 12.11
C ARG A 190 -14.78 3.69 11.66
N SER A 191 -14.00 3.29 10.67
CA SER A 191 -12.96 4.10 10.03
C SER A 191 -13.50 5.15 9.03
N GLY A 192 -14.82 5.33 8.98
CA GLY A 192 -15.50 6.35 8.18
C GLY A 192 -15.70 5.98 6.72
N LEU A 193 -15.60 4.70 6.36
CA LEU A 193 -15.90 4.23 5.01
C LEU A 193 -17.36 3.77 4.89
N THR A 194 -17.95 4.01 3.73
CA THR A 194 -19.27 3.46 3.37
C THR A 194 -19.07 2.17 2.60
N ILE A 195 -19.67 1.06 3.06
CA ILE A 195 -19.66 -0.21 2.33
C ILE A 195 -20.53 -0.10 1.08
N LEU A 196 -19.97 -0.42 -0.08
CA LEU A 196 -20.66 -0.43 -1.36
C LEU A 196 -21.19 -1.82 -1.71
N ALA A 197 -20.40 -2.86 -1.45
CA ALA A 197 -20.78 -4.26 -1.67
C ALA A 197 -20.02 -5.21 -0.74
N VAL A 198 -20.63 -6.37 -0.46
CA VAL A 198 -20.04 -7.49 0.30
C VAL A 198 -20.48 -8.79 -0.36
N GLU A 199 -19.53 -9.67 -0.64
CA GLU A 199 -19.77 -10.99 -1.20
C GLU A 199 -18.65 -11.96 -0.80
N SER A 200 -19.01 -13.07 -0.13
CA SER A 200 -18.11 -14.21 0.09
C SER A 200 -16.69 -13.85 0.56
N GLY A 201 -16.59 -13.10 1.67
CA GLY A 201 -15.30 -12.65 2.22
C GLY A 201 -14.60 -11.55 1.40
N THR A 202 -15.23 -11.02 0.37
CA THR A 202 -14.80 -9.82 -0.35
C THR A 202 -15.72 -8.67 0.04
N ALA A 203 -15.16 -7.48 0.27
CA ALA A 203 -15.95 -6.27 0.44
C ALA A 203 -15.28 -5.09 -0.25
N VAL A 204 -16.07 -4.10 -0.66
CA VAL A 204 -15.56 -2.84 -1.18
C VAL A 204 -16.25 -1.69 -0.47
N ALA A 205 -15.43 -0.73 -0.04
CA ALA A 205 -15.88 0.44 0.70
C ALA A 205 -15.29 1.71 0.09
N GLU A 206 -16.00 2.83 0.24
CA GLU A 206 -15.61 4.13 -0.30
C GLU A 206 -15.54 5.18 0.80
N ARG A 207 -14.57 6.09 0.70
CA ARG A 207 -14.52 7.28 1.54
C ARG A 207 -15.35 8.41 0.91
N LYS A 208 -16.48 8.74 1.51
CA LYS A 208 -17.32 9.85 1.01
C LYS A 208 -16.69 11.23 1.28
N PRO A 209 -17.00 12.25 0.46
CA PRO A 209 -16.52 13.63 0.67
C PRO A 209 -16.75 14.18 2.07
N ASP A 210 -17.89 13.87 2.67
CA ASP A 210 -18.29 14.43 3.98
C ASP A 210 -17.74 13.63 5.19
N SER A 211 -16.89 12.62 4.95
CA SER A 211 -16.47 11.65 5.97
C SER A 211 -15.14 11.97 6.66
N LEU A 212 -14.42 13.00 6.22
CA LEU A 212 -13.18 13.43 6.87
C LEU A 212 -13.47 14.47 7.96
N PRO A 213 -12.83 14.39 9.13
CA PRO A 213 -12.83 15.51 10.06
C PRO A 213 -12.27 16.73 9.33
N ILE A 214 -12.99 17.84 9.37
CA ILE A 214 -12.47 19.12 8.89
C ILE A 214 -11.24 19.40 9.76
N PHE A 215 -10.05 19.25 9.17
CA PHE A 215 -8.80 19.62 9.85
C PHE A 215 -8.82 21.15 10.00
N SER A 216 -9.28 21.62 11.16
CA SER A 216 -9.16 23.00 11.64
C SER A 216 -7.82 23.23 12.31
#